data_AF-E9V3T4-F1
#
_entry.id   AF-E9V3T4-F1
#
_cell.length_a   1.000
_cell.length_b   1.000
_cell.length_c   1.000
_cell.angle_alpha   90.00
_cell.angle_beta   90.00
_cell.angle_gamma   90.00
#
_symmetry.space_group_name_H-M   'P 1'
#
loop_
_entity.id
_entity.type
_entity.pdbx_description
1 polymer ?
#
loop_
_entity_poly.entity_id
_entity_poly.type
_entity_poly.pdbx_seq_one_letter_code
_entity_poly.pdbx_strand_id
1 'polypeptide(L)' 'MTNDEIAETMVISVLTAKTHINRAMTKLHARDRAQLVVIAYESGLVAPRAPRRA' A
#
# COMPACT_ATOMS: atom_id res chain seq x y z
N MET A 1 3.10 9.15 0.86
CA MET A 1 1.80 8.50 0.60
C MET A 1 1.02 8.28 1.89
N THR A 2 0.27 9.29 2.29
CA THR A 2 -0.70 9.29 3.39
C THR A 2 -2.01 8.63 2.94
N ASN A 3 -2.96 8.47 3.85
CA ASN A 3 -4.29 7.95 3.49
C ASN A 3 -5.11 8.99 2.70
N ASP A 4 -4.82 10.28 2.88
CA ASP A 4 -5.45 11.36 2.14
C ASP A 4 -4.97 11.34 0.68
N GLU A 5 -3.65 11.18 0.46
CA GLU A 5 -3.07 11.03 -0.88
C GLU A 5 -3.60 9.77 -1.60
N ILE A 6 -3.82 8.67 -0.88
CA ILE A 6 -4.44 7.46 -1.43
C ILE A 6 -5.90 7.73 -1.81
N ALA A 7 -6.66 8.33 -0.91
CA ALA A 7 -8.07 8.61 -1.09
C ALA A 7 -8.31 9.52 -2.31
N GLU A 8 -7.47 10.54 -2.47
CA GLU A 8 -7.49 11.43 -3.63
C GLU A 8 -7.18 10.68 -4.93
N THR A 9 -6.09 9.91 -4.96
CA THR A 9 -5.66 9.16 -6.17
C THR A 9 -6.71 8.12 -6.59
N MET A 10 -7.37 7.48 -5.62
CA MET A 10 -8.36 6.43 -5.86
C MET A 10 -9.80 6.94 -5.94
N VAL A 11 -10.04 8.24 -5.75
CA VAL A 11 -11.37 8.88 -5.73
C VAL A 11 -12.34 8.21 -4.74
N ILE A 12 -11.87 8.00 -3.51
CA ILE A 12 -12.64 7.41 -2.40
C ILE A 12 -12.54 8.26 -1.14
N SER A 13 -13.36 7.98 -0.13
CA SER A 13 -13.21 8.66 1.17
C SER A 13 -11.94 8.22 1.91
N VAL A 14 -11.37 9.12 2.71
CA VAL A 14 -10.24 8.82 3.61
C VAL A 14 -10.56 7.66 4.56
N LEU A 15 -11.81 7.58 5.03
CA LEU A 15 -12.27 6.48 5.88
C LEU A 15 -12.23 5.14 5.14
N THR A 16 -12.68 5.11 3.88
CA THR A 16 -12.61 3.93 3.02
C THR A 16 -11.17 3.47 2.84
N ALA A 17 -10.24 4.38 2.54
CA ALA A 17 -8.81 4.08 2.44
C ALA A 17 -8.24 3.48 3.74
N LYS A 18 -8.56 4.07 4.90
CA LYS A 18 -8.20 3.53 6.23
C LYS A 18 -8.73 2.12 6.44
N THR A 19 -9.99 1.85 6.10
CA THR A 19 -10.61 0.53 6.23
C THR A 19 -9.91 -0.51 5.37
N HIS A 20 -9.55 -0.18 4.12
CA HIS A 20 -8.83 -1.11 3.25
C HIS A 20 -7.43 -1.43 3.77
N ILE A 21 -6.68 -0.44 4.25
CA ILE A 21 -5.34 -0.64 4.82
C ILE A 21 -5.41 -1.52 6.06
N ASN A 22 -6.33 -1.25 6.98
CA ASN A 22 -6.49 -2.06 8.19
C ASN A 22 -6.86 -3.51 7.84
N ARG A 23 -7.78 -3.71 6.89
CA ARG A 23 -8.15 -5.06 6.43
C ARG A 23 -6.99 -5.77 5.75
N ALA A 24 -6.16 -5.07 4.96
CA ALA A 24 -4.96 -5.65 4.36
C ALA A 24 -3.97 -6.09 5.43
N MET A 25 -3.72 -5.25 6.45
CA MET A 25 -2.86 -5.60 7.59
C MET A 25 -3.39 -6.83 8.34
N THR A 26 -4.68 -6.87 8.66
CA THR A 26 -5.29 -8.04 9.33
C THR A 26 -5.15 -9.31 8.49
N LYS A 27 -5.46 -9.26 7.20
CA LYS A 27 -5.41 -10.44 6.32
C LYS A 27 -3.99 -10.96 6.13
N LEU A 28 -3.02 -10.06 6.03
CA LEU A 28 -1.62 -10.39 5.79
C LEU A 28 -0.81 -10.50 7.08
N HIS A 29 -1.46 -10.39 8.24
CA HIS A 29 -0.82 -10.44 9.56
C HIS A 29 0.33 -9.41 9.68
N ALA A 30 0.15 -8.25 9.04
CA ALA A 30 1.12 -7.17 9.09
C ALA A 30 0.88 -6.28 10.31
N ARG A 31 1.93 -6.01 11.10
CA ARG A 31 1.90 -5.16 12.30
C ARG A 31 1.84 -3.67 11.96
N ASP A 32 2.36 -3.26 10.81
CA ASP A 32 2.35 -1.87 10.36
C ASP A 32 2.41 -1.77 8.83
N ARG A 33 2.32 -0.53 8.36
CA ARG A 33 2.36 -0.20 6.93
C ARG A 33 3.71 -0.51 6.29
N ALA A 34 4.82 -0.41 7.03
CA ALA A 34 6.13 -0.73 6.48
C ALA A 34 6.23 -2.24 6.19
N GLN A 35 5.69 -3.08 7.05
CA GLN A 35 5.62 -4.52 6.79
C GLN A 35 4.72 -4.85 5.58
N LEU A 36 3.61 -4.14 5.37
CA LEU A 36 2.82 -4.30 4.13
C LEU A 36 3.65 -4.01 2.88
N VAL A 37 4.51 -2.99 2.93
CA VAL A 37 5.42 -2.68 1.82
C VAL A 37 6.42 -3.82 1.60
N VAL A 38 7.00 -4.37 2.67
CA VAL A 38 7.91 -5.53 2.59
C VAL A 38 7.21 -6.72 1.94
N ILE A 39 6.01 -7.09 2.40
CA ILE A 39 5.23 -8.20 1.83
C ILE A 39 4.95 -7.97 0.34
N ALA A 40 4.65 -6.73 -0.06
CA ALA A 40 4.39 -6.40 -1.46
C ALA A 40 5.63 -6.59 -2.35
N TYR A 41 6.83 -6.32 -1.84
CA TYR A 41 8.09 -6.59 -2.54
C TYR A 41 8.44 -8.08 -2.57
N GLU A 42 8.36 -8.76 -1.43
CA GLU A 42 8.70 -10.19 -1.32
C GLU A 42 7.76 -11.09 -2.14
N SER A 43 6.49 -10.70 -2.28
CA SER A 43 5.52 -11.40 -3.13
C SER A 43 5.62 -11.07 -4.62
N GLY A 44 6.44 -10.09 -5.00
CA GLY A 44 6.54 -9.60 -6.38
C GLY A 44 5.35 -8.75 -6.85
N LEU A 45 4.42 -8.39 -5.96
CA LEU A 45 3.31 -7.48 -6.27
C LEU A 45 3.80 -6.09 -6.66
N VAL A 46 4.92 -5.65 -6.07
CA VAL A 46 5.62 -4.42 -6.41
C VAL A 46 7.02 -4.77 -6.87
N ALA A 47 7.36 -4.40 -8.11
CA ALA A 47 8.73 -4.45 -8.60
C ALA A 47 9.41 -3.10 -8.33
N PRO A 48 10.69 -3.09 -7.93
CA PRO A 48 11.50 -1.87 -7.99
C PRO A 48 11.44 -1.33 -9.42
N ARG A 49 11.04 -0.08 -9.58
CA ARG A 49 11.04 0.55 -10.90
C ARG A 49 12.47 0.51 -11.45
N ALA A 50 12.70 -0.27 -12.50
CA ALA A 50 14.00 -0.32 -13.15
C ALA A 50 14.41 1.12 -13.53
N PRO A 51 15.69 1.52 -13.29
CA PRO A 51 16.15 2.84 -13.69
C PRO A 51 15.88 2.99 -15.19
N ARG A 52 15.13 4.03 -15.56
CA ARG A 52 14.85 4.33 -16.96
C ARG A 52 16.18 4.72 -17.60
N ARG A 53 16.86 3.76 -18.23
CA ARG A 53 18.06 4.03 -19.03
C ARG A 53 17.63 5.02 -20.12
N ALA A 54 18.24 6.20 -20.07
CA ALA A 54 18.13 7.21 -21.12
C ALA A 54 18.84 6.73 -22.39
#